data_AF-E2BCJ2-F1
#
_entry.id   AF-E2BCJ2-F1
#
_cell.length_a   1.000
_cell.length_b   1.000
_cell.length_c   1.000
_cell.angle_alpha   90.00
_cell.angle_beta   90.00
_cell.angle_gamma   90.00
#
_symmetry.space_group_name_H-M   'P 1'
#
loop_
_entity.id
_entity.type
_entity.pdbx_description
1 polymer ?
#
loop_
_entity_poly.entity_id
_entity_poly.type
_entity_poly.pdbx_seq_one_letter_code
_entity_poly.pdbx_strand_id
1 'polypeptide(L)' 'KMEKSNEKLRCILQYYYDKGKNTAQACEKICAVYGEGTLSKSAARKWFARFRSDNFDVKDKSHRG' A
#
# COMPACT_ATOMS: atom_id res chain seq x y z
N LYS A 1 15.25 -8.71 -9.35
CA LYS A 1 15.03 -7.25 -9.38
C LYS A 1 13.52 -6.98 -9.37
N MET A 2 12.92 -6.81 -8.18
CA MET A 2 11.46 -6.81 -7.95
C MET A 2 10.95 -5.43 -7.47
N GLU A 3 11.67 -4.37 -7.85
CA GLU A 3 11.41 -3.00 -7.35
C GLU A 3 10.24 -2.33 -8.07
N LYS A 4 10.07 -2.57 -9.39
CA LYS A 4 8.99 -1.95 -10.20
C LYS A 4 7.57 -2.43 -9.83
N SER A 5 7.44 -3.62 -9.24
CA SER A 5 6.12 -4.17 -8.87
C SER A 5 5.55 -3.49 -7.62
N ASN A 6 6.41 -3.07 -6.69
CA ASN A 6 5.97 -2.44 -5.44
C ASN A 6 5.39 -1.03 -5.65
N GLU A 7 5.94 -0.26 -6.59
CA GLU A 7 5.44 1.10 -6.89
C GLU A 7 4.04 1.06 -7.52
N LYS A 8 3.82 0.15 -8.48
CA LYS A 8 2.48 -0.05 -9.08
C LYS A 8 1.45 -0.45 -8.05
N LEU A 9 1.79 -1.39 -7.15
CA LEU A 9 0.89 -1.82 -6.08
C LEU A 9 0.53 -0.65 -5.15
N ARG A 10 1.50 0.22 -4.82
CA ARG A 10 1.25 1.43 -4.01
C ARG A 10 0.30 2.39 -4.71
N CYS A 11 0.50 2.69 -5.99
CA CYS A 11 -0.42 3.57 -6.74
C CYS A 11 -1.83 3.02 -6.79
N ILE A 12 -1.98 1.71 -7.02
CA ILE A 12 -3.30 1.05 -7.04
C ILE A 12 -3.93 1.10 -5.66
N LEU A 13 -3.13 0.89 -4.60
CA LEU A 13 -3.61 0.97 -3.23
C LEU A 13 -4.10 2.39 -2.88
N GLN A 14 -3.36 3.41 -3.33
CA GLN A 14 -3.71 4.80 -3.15
C GLN A 14 -5.00 5.14 -3.89
N TYR A 15 -5.16 4.70 -5.15
CA TYR A 15 -6.40 4.83 -5.89
C TYR A 15 -7.62 4.26 -5.14
N TYR A 16 -7.47 3.09 -4.51
CA TYR A 16 -8.55 2.52 -3.70
C TYR A 16 -8.80 3.29 -2.40
N TYR A 17 -7.74 3.82 -1.79
CA TYR A 17 -7.85 4.69 -0.62
C TYR A 17 -8.61 5.99 -0.94
N ASP A 18 -8.28 6.66 -2.04
CA ASP A 18 -8.99 7.85 -2.54
C ASP A 18 -10.46 7.57 -2.87
N LYS A 19 -10.77 6.33 -3.29
CA LYS A 19 -12.16 5.86 -3.49
C LYS A 19 -12.90 5.51 -2.19
N GLY A 20 -12.29 5.73 -1.02
CA GLY A 20 -12.87 5.39 0.29
C GLY A 20 -13.00 3.90 0.56
N LYS A 21 -12.28 3.05 -0.19
CA LYS A 21 -12.27 1.59 0.05
C LYS A 21 -11.39 1.27 1.23
N ASN A 22 -11.74 0.23 1.99
CA ASN A 22 -10.89 -0.22 3.09
C ASN A 22 -9.74 -1.13 2.60
N THR A 23 -8.79 -1.39 3.49
CA THR A 23 -7.61 -2.23 3.23
C THR A 23 -7.94 -3.63 2.76
N ALA A 24 -8.99 -4.25 3.31
CA ALA A 24 -9.40 -5.60 2.92
C ALA A 24 -9.89 -5.63 1.47
N GLN A 25 -10.77 -4.68 1.09
CA GLN A 25 -11.29 -4.56 -0.27
C GLN A 25 -10.17 -4.24 -1.28
N ALA A 26 -9.25 -3.35 -0.95
CA ALA A 26 -8.12 -3.03 -1.82
C ALA A 26 -7.19 -4.24 -2.01
N CYS A 27 -6.91 -4.96 -0.92
CA CYS A 27 -6.07 -6.15 -0.94
C CYS A 27 -6.70 -7.27 -1.79
N GLU A 28 -7.98 -7.54 -1.61
CA GLU A 28 -8.71 -8.56 -2.36
C GLU A 28 -8.72 -8.25 -3.87
N LYS A 29 -8.99 -7.00 -4.25
CA LYS A 29 -8.96 -6.59 -5.66
C LYS A 29 -7.58 -6.71 -6.29
N ILE A 30 -6.53 -6.35 -5.56
CA ILE A 30 -5.15 -6.49 -6.02
C ILE A 30 -4.77 -7.97 -6.16
N CYS A 31 -5.15 -8.78 -5.18
CA CYS A 31 -4.94 -10.22 -5.17
C CYS A 31 -5.66 -10.92 -6.34
N ALA A 32 -6.86 -10.46 -6.68
CA ALA A 32 -7.62 -10.96 -7.83
C ALA A 32 -7.00 -10.61 -9.18
N VAL A 33 -6.35 -9.44 -9.31
CA VAL A 33 -5.75 -8.98 -10.59
C VAL A 33 -4.35 -9.56 -10.79
N TYR A 34 -3.53 -9.61 -9.74
CA TYR A 34 -2.11 -9.96 -9.85
C TYR A 34 -1.76 -11.36 -9.36
N GLY A 35 -2.72 -12.06 -8.73
CA GLY A 35 -2.53 -13.40 -8.20
C GLY A 35 -2.45 -13.42 -6.66
N GLU A 36 -2.80 -14.59 -6.11
CA GLU A 36 -2.87 -14.80 -4.68
C GLU A 36 -1.53 -14.55 -3.98
N GLY A 37 -1.53 -13.74 -2.92
CA GLY A 37 -0.31 -13.40 -2.18
C GLY A 37 0.49 -12.23 -2.73
N THR A 38 0.04 -11.58 -3.82
CA THR A 38 0.73 -10.38 -4.36
C THR A 38 0.84 -9.24 -3.34
N LEU A 39 -0.20 -9.07 -2.52
CA LEU A 39 -0.23 -8.07 -1.47
C LEU A 39 -0.78 -8.71 -0.19
N SER A 40 -0.03 -8.63 0.90
CA SER A 40 -0.52 -9.09 2.20
C SER A 40 -1.42 -8.03 2.84
N LYS A 41 -2.47 -8.46 3.56
CA LYS A 41 -3.35 -7.58 4.35
C LYS A 41 -2.55 -6.67 5.31
N SER A 42 -1.46 -7.18 5.88
CA SER A 42 -0.56 -6.43 6.77
C SER A 42 0.17 -5.30 6.03
N ALA A 43 0.62 -5.55 4.80
CA ALA A 43 1.25 -4.54 3.96
C ALA A 43 0.22 -3.46 3.55
N ALA A 44 -0.97 -3.88 3.14
CA ALA A 44 -2.06 -2.95 2.80
C ALA A 44 -2.40 -2.03 4.00
N ARG A 45 -2.49 -2.59 5.21
CA ARG A 45 -2.73 -1.82 6.44
C ARG A 45 -1.64 -0.80 6.73
N LYS A 46 -0.36 -1.18 6.60
CA LYS A 46 0.76 -0.23 6.76
C LYS A 46 0.67 0.93 5.76
N TRP A 47 0.35 0.66 4.51
CA TRP A 47 0.19 1.70 3.50
C TRP A 47 -1.00 2.62 3.73
N PHE A 48 -2.16 2.07 4.09
CA PHE A 48 -3.33 2.86 4.45
C PHE A 48 -3.08 3.75 5.68
N ALA A 49 -2.33 3.27 6.66
CA ALA A 49 -1.91 4.10 7.78
C ALA A 49 -1.01 5.25 7.31
N ARG A 50 -0.08 5.00 6.37
CA ARG A 50 0.75 6.04 5.75
C ARG A 50 -0.08 7.06 4.98
N PHE A 51 -1.06 6.62 4.17
CA PHE A 51 -1.97 7.51 3.44
C PHE A 51 -2.84 8.36 4.37
N ARG A 52 -3.24 7.82 5.54
CA ARG A 52 -3.97 8.58 6.56
C ARG A 52 -3.12 9.60 7.30
N SER A 53 -1.81 9.37 7.41
CA SER A 53 -0.92 10.27 8.14
C SER A 53 -0.42 11.46 7.31
N ASP A 54 -0.87 11.62 6.06
CA ASP A 54 -0.43 12.67 5.12
C ASP A 54 1.11 12.81 5.01
N ASN A 55 1.85 11.79 5.44
CA ASN A 55 3.30 11.83 5.49
C ASN A 55 3.83 11.21 4.19
N PHE A 56 3.79 12.01 3.12
CA PHE A 56 4.52 11.77 1.86
C PHE A 56 6.05 11.84 2.04
N ASP A 57 6.54 11.94 3.27
CA ASP A 57 7.96 11.92 3.59
C ASP A 57 8.52 10.49 3.35
N VAL A 58 8.93 10.26 2.10
CA VAL A 58 9.72 9.12 1.62
C VAL A 58 11.13 9.10 2.23
N LYS A 59 11.50 10.06 3.08
CA LYS A 59 12.71 9.94 3.88
C LYS A 59 12.39 9.21 5.17
N ASP A 60 12.86 7.97 5.19
CA ASP A 60 13.28 7.27 6.40
C ASP A 60 14.00 8.26 7.33
N LYS A 61 13.26 8.85 8.27
CA LYS A 61 13.87 9.60 9.36
C LYS A 61 14.34 8.56 10.36
N SER A 62 15.60 8.18 10.19
CA SER A 62 16.45 7.54 11.19
C SER A 62 16.14 8.13 12.57
N HIS A 63 15.40 7.39 13.39
CA HIS A 63 15.23 7.72 14.81
C HIS A 63 16.59 7.51 15.49
N ARG A 64 17.32 8.60 15.73
CA ARG A 64 18.15 8.71 16.93
C ARG A 64 17.28 9.35 18.01
N GLY A 65 16.93 8.53 18.98
CA GLY A 65 16.52 8.90 20.33
C GLY A 65 17.13 7.87 21.25
#